data_AF-A0A1G6JYW6-F1
#
_entry.id   AF-A0A1G6JYW6-F1
#
_cell.length_a   1.000
_cell.length_b   1.000
_cell.length_c   1.000
_cell.angle_alpha   90.00
_cell.angle_beta   90.00
_cell.angle_gamma   90.00
#
_symmetry.space_group_name_H-M   'P 1'
#
loop_
_entity.id
_entity.type
_entity.pdbx_description
1 polymer ?
#
loop_
_entity_poly.entity_id
_entity_poly.type
_entity_poly.pdbx_seq_one_letter_code
_entity_poly.pdbx_strand_id
1 'polypeptide(L)'
;MKNNILTSESFSRGNKHYFFDYKRAINSSNFISLTLSEAQHCGGYGRQSIPVFEEDFGIFIESFSSLITSIMHYGKAYETVQDMWALGQYKERLGEHGIKGMQEGERPREKMLERGAGRMTDSELLAMLIGSGTPGENAIELAHRILQSVEWKLKGLAALDFSGLCRFSGMGIAKSSSIMAAMELGRRLGRY
;
A
#
# COMPACT_ATOMS: atom_id res chain seq x y z
N MET A 1 28.31 3.02 12.50
CA MET A 1 28.14 3.01 11.02
C MET A 1 26.90 3.83 10.72
N LYS A 2 27.03 5.00 10.06
CA LYS A 2 25.89 5.88 9.80
C LYS A 2 24.89 5.13 8.92
N ASN A 3 23.68 4.96 9.42
CA ASN A 3 22.63 4.18 8.76
C ASN A 3 22.28 4.85 7.43
N ASN A 4 22.69 4.27 6.31
CA ASN A 4 22.47 4.83 4.97
C ASN A 4 21.09 4.46 4.41
N ILE A 5 20.12 4.24 5.31
CA ILE A 5 18.74 3.88 5.00
C ILE A 5 17.97 5.18 4.83
N LEU A 6 17.48 5.42 3.62
CA LEU A 6 16.66 6.57 3.27
C LEU A 6 15.20 6.36 3.70
N THR A 7 14.69 5.14 3.52
CA THR A 7 13.41 4.70 4.08
C THR A 7 13.39 3.17 4.21
N SER A 8 12.53 2.62 5.06
CA SER A 8 12.45 1.18 5.31
C SER A 8 11.03 0.77 5.65
N GLU A 9 10.62 -0.38 5.15
CA GLU A 9 9.42 -1.11 5.55
C GLU A 9 9.83 -2.48 6.08
N SER A 10 9.13 -3.01 7.09
CA SER A 10 9.44 -4.33 7.62
C SER A 10 8.20 -5.07 8.10
N PHE A 11 8.24 -6.40 8.00
CA PHE A 11 7.17 -7.27 8.49
C PHE A 11 7.76 -8.60 8.95
N SER A 12 7.05 -9.30 9.83
CA SER A 12 7.54 -10.53 10.45
C SER A 12 6.49 -11.65 10.37
N ARG A 13 6.95 -12.90 10.23
CA ARG A 13 6.11 -14.09 10.30
C ARG A 13 6.87 -15.21 11.02
N GLY A 14 6.47 -15.50 12.26
CA GLY A 14 7.14 -16.49 13.10
C GLY A 14 8.57 -16.07 13.40
N ASN A 15 9.54 -16.96 13.13
CA ASN A 15 10.97 -16.68 13.30
C ASN A 15 11.60 -15.90 12.14
N LYS A 16 10.81 -15.45 11.16
CA LYS A 16 11.28 -14.74 9.95
C LYS A 16 10.95 -13.26 10.02
N HIS A 17 11.93 -12.42 9.77
CA HIS A 17 11.82 -10.97 9.68
C HIS A 17 12.23 -10.49 8.29
N TYR A 18 11.36 -9.75 7.63
CA TYR A 18 11.57 -9.22 6.30
C TYR A 18 11.78 -7.71 6.37
N PHE A 19 12.77 -7.19 5.64
CA PHE A 19 13.05 -5.76 5.52
C PHE A 19 13.11 -5.37 4.05
N PHE A 20 12.48 -4.25 3.74
CA PHE A 20 12.44 -3.60 2.43
C PHE A 20 13.06 -2.23 2.62
N ASP A 21 14.36 -2.14 2.45
CA ASP A 21 15.10 -0.91 2.72
C ASP A 21 15.42 -0.18 1.42
N TYR A 22 15.11 1.10 1.32
CA TYR A 22 15.70 1.99 0.33
C TYR A 22 16.94 2.63 0.94
N LYS A 23 18.10 2.36 0.34
CA LYS A 23 19.41 2.73 0.85
C LYS A 23 20.18 3.55 -0.18
N ARG A 24 21.13 4.31 0.32
CA ARG A 24 22.18 4.90 -0.52
C ARG A 24 23.45 4.06 -0.39
N ALA A 25 24.22 3.95 -1.46
CA ALA A 25 25.53 3.31 -1.47
C ALA A 25 26.64 4.36 -1.26
N ILE A 26 27.89 3.92 -1.10
CA ILE A 26 29.04 4.81 -0.88
C ILE A 26 29.28 5.69 -2.12
N ASN A 27 29.02 5.17 -3.31
CA ASN A 27 29.11 5.89 -4.59
C ASN A 27 27.91 6.83 -4.85
N SER A 28 27.07 7.09 -3.85
CA SER A 28 25.84 7.88 -3.94
C SER A 28 24.70 7.29 -4.78
N SER A 29 24.87 6.13 -5.41
CA SER A 29 23.76 5.41 -6.06
C SER A 29 22.74 4.96 -5.02
N ASN A 30 21.45 4.98 -5.38
CA ASN A 30 20.41 4.45 -4.51
C ASN A 30 20.05 3.01 -4.92
N PHE A 31 19.60 2.22 -3.95
CA PHE A 31 19.22 0.84 -4.17
C PHE A 31 18.16 0.39 -3.18
N ILE A 32 17.32 -0.57 -3.58
CA ILE A 32 16.41 -1.27 -2.69
C ILE A 32 17.11 -2.54 -2.21
N SER A 33 16.89 -2.93 -0.96
CA SER A 33 17.45 -4.11 -0.32
C SER A 33 16.34 -4.93 0.29
N LEU A 34 16.08 -6.10 -0.29
CA LEU A 34 15.12 -7.08 0.21
C LEU A 34 15.87 -8.05 1.12
N THR A 35 15.59 -7.99 2.41
CA THR A 35 16.32 -8.77 3.41
C THR A 35 15.39 -9.72 4.13
N LEU A 36 15.78 -10.98 4.23
CA LEU A 36 15.21 -11.96 5.15
C LEU A 36 16.20 -12.20 6.29
N SER A 37 15.72 -12.12 7.53
CA SER A 37 16.45 -12.46 8.75
C SER A 37 15.68 -13.53 9.51
N GLU A 38 16.25 -14.72 9.66
CA GLU A 38 15.62 -15.87 10.30
C GLU A 38 16.32 -16.20 11.62
N ALA A 39 15.56 -16.30 12.71
CA ALA A 39 16.10 -16.77 13.98
C ALA A 39 16.41 -18.27 13.89
N GLN A 40 17.64 -18.63 14.25
CA GLN A 40 18.18 -19.98 14.24
C GLN A 40 18.00 -20.63 15.61
N HIS A 41 17.92 -21.96 15.64
CA HIS A 41 17.78 -22.73 16.89
C HIS A 41 18.94 -22.54 17.88
N CYS A 42 20.11 -22.08 17.42
CA CYS A 42 21.27 -21.76 18.24
C CYS A 42 21.23 -20.35 18.88
N GLY A 43 20.13 -19.60 18.73
CA GLY A 43 20.01 -18.23 19.24
C GLY A 43 20.65 -17.16 18.34
N GLY A 44 21.22 -17.55 17.20
CA GLY A 44 21.71 -16.63 16.16
C GLY A 44 20.65 -16.23 15.14
N TYR A 45 21.00 -15.34 14.21
CA TYR A 45 20.15 -14.95 13.08
C TYR A 45 20.87 -15.21 11.76
N GLY A 46 20.22 -15.95 10.85
CA GLY A 46 20.65 -16.07 9.46
C GLY A 46 20.07 -14.93 8.65
N ARG A 47 20.91 -14.13 7.98
CA ARG A 47 20.45 -12.99 7.18
C ARG A 47 20.84 -13.16 5.71
N GLN A 48 19.86 -13.04 4.83
CA GLN A 48 20.03 -13.00 3.38
C GLN A 48 19.51 -11.66 2.87
N SER A 49 20.22 -11.03 1.94
CA SER A 49 19.81 -9.74 1.37
C SER A 49 20.08 -9.71 -0.11
N ILE A 50 19.12 -9.20 -0.86
CA ILE A 50 19.20 -9.01 -2.32
C ILE A 50 19.11 -7.51 -2.58
N PRO A 51 20.22 -6.87 -2.99
CA PRO A 51 20.21 -5.49 -3.46
C PRO A 51 19.72 -5.41 -4.91
N VAL A 52 18.96 -4.37 -5.22
CA VAL A 52 18.55 -3.98 -6.58
C VAL A 52 18.88 -2.51 -6.73
N PHE A 53 19.70 -2.14 -7.70
CA PHE A 53 20.11 -0.75 -7.91
C PHE A 53 19.10 0.02 -8.75
N GLU A 54 19.12 1.35 -8.63
CA GLU A 54 18.24 2.27 -9.33
C GLU A 54 18.15 2.04 -10.84
N GLU A 55 19.29 1.74 -11.49
CA GLU A 55 19.38 1.43 -12.92
C GLU A 55 18.55 0.20 -13.34
N ASP A 56 18.34 -0.74 -12.43
CA ASP A 56 17.59 -1.97 -12.67
C ASP A 56 16.12 -1.90 -12.23
N PHE A 57 15.67 -0.79 -11.62
CA PHE A 57 14.33 -0.70 -11.05
C PHE A 57 13.22 -0.94 -12.09
N GLY A 58 13.38 -0.43 -13.32
CA GLY A 58 12.40 -0.64 -14.38
C GLY A 58 12.17 -2.14 -14.65
N ILE A 59 13.24 -2.85 -15.02
CA ILE A 59 13.19 -4.28 -15.34
C ILE A 59 12.76 -5.11 -14.13
N PHE A 60 13.22 -4.75 -12.93
CA PHE A 60 12.85 -5.42 -11.70
C PHE A 60 11.35 -5.30 -11.41
N ILE A 61 10.77 -4.10 -11.51
CA ILE A 61 9.34 -3.85 -11.29
C ILE A 61 8.51 -4.58 -12.34
N GLU A 62 8.90 -4.52 -13.61
CA GLU A 62 8.22 -5.22 -14.70
C GLU A 62 8.22 -6.74 -14.49
N SER A 63 9.39 -7.32 -14.18
CA SER A 63 9.55 -8.75 -13.96
C SER A 63 8.79 -9.22 -12.72
N PHE A 64 8.86 -8.45 -11.63
CA PHE A 64 8.14 -8.75 -10.40
C PHE A 64 6.61 -8.68 -10.61
N SER A 65 6.13 -7.66 -11.31
CA SER A 65 4.70 -7.52 -11.63
C SER A 65 4.21 -8.66 -12.52
N SER A 66 5.00 -9.03 -13.53
CA SER A 66 4.73 -10.18 -14.41
C SER A 66 4.66 -11.49 -13.62
N LEU A 67 5.63 -11.72 -12.72
CA LEU A 67 5.66 -12.90 -11.86
C LEU A 67 4.43 -12.98 -10.95
N ILE A 68 4.09 -11.89 -10.25
CA ILE A 68 2.92 -11.87 -9.37
C ILE A 68 1.64 -12.12 -10.17
N THR A 69 1.53 -11.54 -11.37
CA THR A 69 0.41 -11.82 -12.27
C THR A 69 0.35 -13.31 -12.63
N SER A 70 1.46 -13.90 -13.04
CA SER A 70 1.54 -15.35 -13.32
C SER A 70 1.12 -16.20 -12.11
N ILE A 71 1.57 -15.85 -10.90
CA ILE A 71 1.19 -16.55 -9.66
C ILE A 71 -0.32 -16.44 -9.39
N MET A 72 -0.92 -15.25 -9.58
CA MET A 72 -2.36 -15.04 -9.36
C MET A 72 -3.24 -15.89 -10.29
N HIS A 73 -2.71 -16.27 -11.45
CA HIS A 73 -3.39 -17.10 -12.44
C HIS A 73 -2.89 -18.55 -12.47
N TYR A 74 -1.98 -18.92 -11.58
CA TYR A 74 -1.49 -20.30 -11.46
C TYR A 74 -2.64 -21.26 -11.13
N GLY A 75 -2.94 -22.17 -12.05
CA GLY A 75 -4.05 -23.13 -11.92
C GLY A 75 -5.41 -22.68 -12.48
N LYS A 76 -5.50 -21.48 -13.08
CA LYS A 76 -6.67 -21.04 -13.86
C LYS A 76 -6.38 -21.19 -15.35
N ALA A 77 -7.40 -21.52 -16.17
CA ALA A 77 -7.26 -21.57 -17.62
C ALA A 77 -6.74 -20.22 -18.14
N TYR A 78 -5.73 -20.27 -19.01
CA TYR A 78 -4.97 -19.11 -19.48
C TYR A 78 -5.87 -18.04 -20.13
N GLU A 79 -5.91 -16.85 -19.53
CA GLU A 79 -6.09 -15.59 -20.25
C GLU A 79 -4.74 -14.87 -20.15
N THR A 80 -4.03 -14.70 -21.27
CA THR A 80 -2.73 -14.02 -21.23
C THR A 80 -2.92 -12.52 -21.02
N VAL A 81 -1.90 -11.83 -20.50
CA VAL A 81 -1.88 -10.36 -20.41
C VAL A 81 -2.05 -9.72 -21.80
N GLN A 82 -1.58 -10.40 -22.85
CA GLN A 82 -1.77 -10.01 -24.24
C GLN A 82 -3.23 -10.19 -24.70
N ASP A 83 -3.93 -11.24 -24.27
CA ASP A 83 -5.37 -11.43 -24.51
C ASP A 83 -6.21 -10.37 -23.77
N MET A 84 -5.82 -10.01 -22.54
CA MET A 84 -6.43 -8.91 -21.77
C MET A 84 -6.20 -7.53 -22.43
N TRP A 85 -5.06 -7.34 -23.10
CA TRP A 85 -4.75 -6.14 -23.87
C TRP A 85 -5.48 -6.12 -25.23
N ALA A 86 -5.66 -7.26 -25.86
CA ALA A 86 -6.40 -7.42 -27.12
C ALA A 86 -7.92 -7.21 -26.93
N LEU A 87 -8.47 -7.52 -25.75
CA LEU A 87 -9.86 -7.26 -25.39
C LEU A 87 -10.20 -5.79 -25.12
N GLY A 88 -9.24 -4.86 -25.24
CA GLY A 88 -9.47 -3.41 -25.07
C GLY A 88 -9.80 -2.96 -23.64
N GLN A 89 -10.10 -3.88 -22.72
CA GLN A 89 -10.59 -3.60 -21.37
C GLN A 89 -9.51 -3.13 -20.38
N TYR A 90 -8.22 -3.37 -20.67
CA TYR A 90 -7.13 -2.98 -19.76
C TYR A 90 -6.64 -1.54 -19.99
N LYS A 91 -6.76 -1.00 -21.21
CA LYS A 91 -6.23 0.32 -21.58
C LYS A 91 -7.11 1.47 -21.07
N GLU A 92 -8.42 1.27 -20.97
CA GLU A 92 -9.34 2.26 -20.38
C GLU A 92 -9.12 2.45 -18.86
N ARG A 93 -8.67 1.42 -18.14
CA ARG A 93 -8.55 1.47 -16.68
C ARG A 93 -7.29 2.14 -16.14
N LEU A 94 -6.19 2.18 -16.90
CA LEU A 94 -4.90 2.68 -16.41
C LEU A 94 -4.68 4.18 -16.67
N GLY A 95 -5.43 4.78 -17.59
CA GLY A 95 -5.24 6.18 -17.99
C GLY A 95 -5.93 7.22 -17.10
N GLU A 96 -7.09 6.89 -16.51
CA GLU A 96 -7.96 7.91 -15.90
C GLU A 96 -8.27 7.71 -14.41
N HIS A 97 -7.98 6.54 -13.82
CA HIS A 97 -8.54 6.17 -12.51
C HIS A 97 -7.58 6.38 -11.32
N GLY A 98 -6.36 6.84 -11.56
CA GLY A 98 -5.39 7.11 -10.49
C GLY A 98 -5.56 8.52 -9.91
N ILE A 99 -5.27 8.71 -8.61
CA ILE A 99 -5.26 10.05 -7.98
C ILE A 99 -4.35 11.02 -8.75
N LYS A 100 -3.26 10.55 -9.37
CA LYS A 100 -2.37 11.36 -10.20
C LYS A 100 -3.03 11.91 -11.47
N GLY A 101 -4.08 11.26 -11.96
CA GLY A 101 -4.89 11.72 -13.11
C GLY A 101 -5.92 12.79 -12.74
N MET A 102 -6.17 13.03 -11.45
CA MET A 102 -7.04 14.12 -10.99
C MET A 102 -6.37 15.48 -11.17
N GLN A 103 -7.19 16.52 -11.31
CA GLN A 103 -6.73 17.91 -11.21
C GLN A 103 -5.98 18.10 -9.89
N GLU A 104 -4.87 18.83 -9.91
CA GLU A 104 -3.94 18.92 -8.78
C GLU A 104 -4.63 19.38 -7.49
N GLY A 105 -5.51 20.38 -7.56
CA GLY A 105 -6.27 20.87 -6.40
C GLY A 105 -7.37 19.94 -5.87
N GLU A 106 -7.69 18.85 -6.59
CA GLU A 106 -8.66 17.84 -6.14
C GLU A 106 -7.98 16.57 -5.62
N ARG A 107 -6.65 16.47 -5.73
CA ARG A 107 -5.89 15.38 -5.12
C ARG A 107 -5.91 15.55 -3.59
N PRO A 108 -6.15 14.49 -2.79
CA PRO A 108 -6.39 14.65 -1.35
C PRO A 108 -5.29 15.37 -0.58
N ARG A 109 -4.00 15.13 -0.90
CA ARG A 109 -2.89 15.74 -0.16
C ARG A 109 -2.76 17.22 -0.49
N GLU A 110 -2.88 17.55 -1.75
CA GLU A 110 -2.80 18.90 -2.30
C GLU A 110 -4.01 19.73 -1.85
N LYS A 111 -5.23 19.17 -1.94
CA LYS A 111 -6.47 19.76 -1.43
C LYS A 111 -6.41 20.01 0.08
N MET A 112 -5.86 19.08 0.86
CA MET A 112 -5.64 19.27 2.30
C MET A 112 -4.73 20.47 2.58
N LEU A 113 -3.63 20.60 1.82
CA LEU A 113 -2.67 21.70 1.99
C LEU A 113 -3.24 23.05 1.57
N GLU A 114 -4.01 23.10 0.47
CA GLU A 114 -4.55 24.34 -0.08
C GLU A 114 -5.82 24.79 0.66
N ARG A 115 -6.74 23.86 0.96
CA ARG A 115 -8.11 24.16 1.41
C ARG A 115 -8.40 23.71 2.84
N GLY A 116 -7.52 22.91 3.44
CA GLY A 116 -7.64 22.41 4.82
C GLY A 116 -8.62 21.25 4.98
N ALA A 117 -8.52 20.57 6.13
CA ALA A 117 -9.31 19.36 6.45
C ALA A 117 -10.82 19.59 6.41
N GLY A 118 -11.30 20.78 6.78
CA GLY A 118 -12.74 21.11 6.80
C GLY A 118 -13.40 21.18 5.42
N ARG A 119 -12.62 21.12 4.34
CA ARG A 119 -13.10 21.08 2.94
C ARG A 119 -13.01 19.69 2.32
N MET A 120 -12.57 18.70 3.08
CA MET A 120 -12.45 17.32 2.63
C MET A 120 -13.68 16.51 3.06
N THR A 121 -14.07 15.58 2.20
CA THR A 121 -15.07 14.56 2.51
C THR A 121 -14.46 13.47 3.39
N ASP A 122 -15.30 12.72 4.10
CA ASP A 122 -14.87 11.57 4.91
C ASP A 122 -14.10 10.54 4.07
N SER A 123 -14.50 10.32 2.80
CA SER A 123 -13.80 9.44 1.87
C SER A 123 -12.40 9.92 1.55
N GLU A 124 -12.22 11.23 1.31
CA GLU A 124 -10.91 11.80 1.02
C GLU A 124 -9.99 11.76 2.26
N LEU A 125 -10.53 12.08 3.45
CA LEU A 125 -9.79 11.95 4.70
C LEU A 125 -9.37 10.51 4.98
N LEU A 126 -10.28 9.56 4.76
CA LEU A 126 -9.99 8.14 4.93
C LEU A 126 -8.98 7.64 3.88
N ALA A 127 -9.08 8.10 2.63
CA ALA A 127 -8.12 7.78 1.58
C ALA A 127 -6.70 8.24 1.91
N MET A 128 -6.54 9.37 2.62
CA MET A 128 -5.24 9.80 3.11
C MET A 128 -4.63 8.83 4.12
N LEU A 129 -5.45 8.26 5.02
CA LEU A 129 -5.00 7.25 5.99
C LEU A 129 -4.66 5.91 5.33
N ILE A 130 -5.40 5.55 4.28
CA ILE A 130 -5.16 4.35 3.47
C ILE A 130 -3.86 4.49 2.64
N GLY A 131 -3.56 5.71 2.18
CA GLY A 131 -2.33 6.07 1.47
C GLY A 131 -2.30 5.66 0.00
N SER A 132 -2.62 4.40 -0.32
CA SER A 132 -2.62 3.86 -1.68
C SER A 132 -3.79 2.90 -1.93
N GLY A 133 -4.31 2.89 -3.16
CA GLY A 133 -5.36 1.97 -3.59
C GLY A 133 -4.85 0.56 -3.90
N THR A 134 -5.67 -0.21 -4.59
CA THR A 134 -5.33 -1.51 -5.17
C THR A 134 -5.31 -1.44 -6.70
N PRO A 135 -4.77 -2.44 -7.42
CA PRO A 135 -4.94 -2.51 -8.87
C PRO A 135 -6.43 -2.40 -9.25
N GLY A 136 -6.78 -1.39 -10.04
CA GLY A 136 -8.16 -1.14 -10.50
C GLY A 136 -9.09 -0.40 -9.53
N GLU A 137 -8.62 0.02 -8.35
CA GLU A 137 -9.39 0.83 -7.38
C GLU A 137 -8.46 1.82 -6.67
N ASN A 138 -8.67 3.12 -6.81
CA ASN A 138 -7.83 4.11 -6.12
C ASN A 138 -8.18 4.24 -4.62
N ALA A 139 -7.37 4.97 -3.86
CA ALA A 139 -7.56 5.07 -2.41
C ALA A 139 -8.89 5.75 -2.01
N ILE A 140 -9.40 6.68 -2.84
CA ILE A 140 -10.69 7.36 -2.61
C ILE A 140 -11.84 6.39 -2.86
N GLU A 141 -11.78 5.60 -3.93
CA GLU A 141 -12.77 4.57 -4.25
C GLU A 141 -12.81 3.47 -3.17
N LEU A 142 -11.63 3.01 -2.72
CA LEU A 142 -11.53 2.07 -1.61
C LEU A 142 -12.12 2.64 -0.31
N ALA A 143 -11.81 3.90 0.02
CA ALA A 143 -12.40 4.59 1.16
C ALA A 143 -13.92 4.70 1.05
N HIS A 144 -14.41 5.06 -0.14
CA HIS A 144 -15.84 5.16 -0.45
C HIS A 144 -16.54 3.81 -0.22
N ARG A 145 -15.96 2.70 -0.69
CA ARG A 145 -16.50 1.35 -0.49
C ARG A 145 -16.50 0.91 0.98
N ILE A 146 -15.46 1.26 1.74
CA ILE A 146 -15.40 0.99 3.19
C ILE A 146 -16.51 1.75 3.91
N LEU A 147 -16.65 3.06 3.65
CA LEU A 147 -17.67 3.90 4.26
C LEU A 147 -19.08 3.45 3.88
N GLN A 148 -19.30 3.07 2.63
CA GLN A 148 -20.57 2.51 2.19
C GLN A 148 -20.96 1.25 2.99
N SER A 149 -20.00 0.39 3.34
CA SER A 149 -20.25 -0.83 4.12
C SER A 149 -20.73 -0.57 5.55
N VAL A 150 -20.59 0.66 6.03
CA VAL A 150 -21.03 1.13 7.35
C VAL A 150 -22.07 2.25 7.22
N GLU A 151 -22.77 2.30 6.08
CA GLU A 151 -23.82 3.28 5.77
C GLU A 151 -23.34 4.73 5.95
N TRP A 152 -22.09 5.04 5.59
CA TRP A 152 -21.51 6.37 5.69
C TRP A 152 -21.39 6.91 7.11
N LYS A 153 -21.52 6.04 8.13
CA LYS A 153 -21.45 6.42 9.54
C LYS A 153 -20.05 6.15 10.08
N LEU A 154 -19.33 7.20 10.45
CA LEU A 154 -18.01 7.08 11.10
C LEU A 154 -18.05 6.26 12.39
N LYS A 155 -19.18 6.27 13.12
CA LYS A 155 -19.38 5.39 14.28
C LYS A 155 -19.34 3.91 13.90
N GLY A 156 -19.90 3.55 12.73
CA GLY A 156 -19.85 2.19 12.21
C GLY A 156 -18.44 1.81 11.77
N LEU A 157 -17.71 2.73 11.15
CA LEU A 157 -16.29 2.54 10.81
C LEU A 157 -15.43 2.28 12.06
N ALA A 158 -15.64 3.06 13.12
CA ALA A 158 -14.93 2.91 14.40
C ALA A 158 -15.30 1.61 15.15
N ALA A 159 -16.42 0.98 14.81
CA ALA A 159 -16.84 -0.30 15.37
C ALA A 159 -16.27 -1.51 14.62
N LEU A 160 -15.65 -1.31 13.43
CA LEU A 160 -15.00 -2.40 12.72
C LEU A 160 -13.76 -2.85 13.48
N ASP A 161 -13.67 -4.17 13.69
CA ASP A 161 -12.46 -4.79 14.19
C ASP A 161 -11.45 -5.02 13.04
N PHE A 162 -10.28 -5.55 13.41
CA PHE A 162 -9.20 -5.83 12.47
C PHE A 162 -9.67 -6.70 11.29
N SER A 163 -10.45 -7.75 11.56
CA SER A 163 -10.98 -8.64 10.52
C SER A 163 -12.01 -7.93 9.63
N GLY A 164 -12.85 -7.07 10.20
CA GLY A 164 -13.81 -6.24 9.49
C GLY A 164 -13.17 -5.26 8.51
N LEU A 165 -11.98 -4.75 8.81
CA LEU A 165 -11.20 -3.92 7.89
C LEU A 165 -10.41 -4.79 6.88
N CYS A 166 -9.83 -5.91 7.31
CA CYS A 166 -9.03 -6.77 6.43
C CYS A 166 -9.84 -7.53 5.38
N ARG A 167 -11.17 -7.57 5.48
CA ARG A 167 -12.03 -8.13 4.42
C ARG A 167 -11.98 -7.34 3.11
N PHE A 168 -11.54 -6.08 3.15
CA PHE A 168 -11.41 -5.25 1.96
C PHE A 168 -10.07 -5.52 1.28
N SER A 169 -10.09 -5.82 -0.02
CA SER A 169 -8.85 -5.95 -0.81
C SER A 169 -7.98 -4.71 -0.63
N GLY A 170 -6.69 -4.93 -0.38
CA GLY A 170 -5.73 -3.84 -0.13
C GLY A 170 -5.68 -3.30 1.30
N MET A 171 -6.52 -3.79 2.23
CA MET A 171 -6.54 -3.40 3.64
C MET A 171 -5.77 -4.39 4.52
N GLY A 172 -4.45 -4.45 4.34
CA GLY A 172 -3.57 -5.26 5.20
C GLY A 172 -3.34 -4.67 6.59
N ILE A 173 -2.51 -5.34 7.40
CA ILE A 173 -2.25 -4.98 8.81
C ILE A 173 -1.93 -3.49 8.99
N ALA A 174 -1.04 -2.94 8.17
CA ALA A 174 -0.60 -1.55 8.30
C ALA A 174 -1.75 -0.54 8.13
N LYS A 175 -2.52 -0.67 7.04
CA LYS A 175 -3.63 0.25 6.72
C LYS A 175 -4.79 0.11 7.71
N SER A 176 -5.13 -1.12 8.08
CA SER A 176 -6.16 -1.38 9.10
C SER A 176 -5.76 -0.80 10.45
N SER A 177 -4.52 -1.00 10.89
CA SER A 177 -4.01 -0.45 12.16
C SER A 177 -4.01 1.08 12.16
N SER A 178 -3.65 1.71 11.03
CA SER A 178 -3.68 3.17 10.86
C SER A 178 -5.09 3.73 11.07
N ILE A 179 -6.11 3.14 10.43
CA ILE A 179 -7.51 3.56 10.59
C ILE A 179 -7.97 3.36 12.04
N MET A 180 -7.71 2.18 12.63
CA MET A 180 -8.10 1.89 14.00
C MET A 180 -7.48 2.89 14.99
N ALA A 181 -6.19 3.22 14.82
CA ALA A 181 -5.51 4.22 15.63
C ALA A 181 -6.14 5.61 15.46
N ALA A 182 -6.43 6.03 14.22
CA ALA A 182 -7.07 7.31 13.95
C ALA A 182 -8.47 7.42 14.59
N MET A 183 -9.28 6.36 14.48
CA MET A 183 -10.62 6.32 15.10
C MET A 183 -10.54 6.38 16.62
N GLU A 184 -9.58 5.67 17.22
CA GLU A 184 -9.35 5.70 18.66
C GLU A 184 -8.91 7.10 19.14
N LEU A 185 -8.03 7.78 18.39
CA LEU A 185 -7.64 9.16 18.69
C LEU A 185 -8.84 10.11 18.65
N GLY A 186 -9.67 10.03 17.61
CA GLY A 186 -10.89 10.83 17.50
C GLY A 186 -11.86 10.59 18.67
N ARG A 187 -12.02 9.32 19.07
CA ARG A 187 -12.84 8.93 20.22
C ARG A 187 -12.30 9.49 21.54
N ARG A 188 -10.98 9.55 21.71
CA ARG A 188 -10.35 10.16 22.90
C ARG A 188 -10.53 11.67 22.93
N LEU A 189 -10.42 12.33 21.77
CA LEU A 189 -10.60 13.77 21.68
C LEU A 189 -12.02 14.19 22.07
N GLY A 190 -13.04 13.48 21.60
CA GLY A 190 -14.45 13.77 21.93
C GLY A 190 -14.88 13.42 23.36
N ARG A 191 -13.97 12.95 24.21
CA ARG A 191 -14.21 12.76 25.66
C ARG A 191 -13.82 13.98 26.49
N TYR A 192 -13.04 14.89 25.92
CA TYR A 192 -12.70 16.19 26.49
C TYR A 192 -13.70 17.24 26.00
#